data_AF-A0A5B9MUP3-F1
#
_entry.id   AF-A0A5B9MUP3-F1
#
_cell.length_a   1.000
_cell.length_b   1.000
_cell.length_c   1.000
_cell.angle_alpha   90.00
_cell.angle_beta   90.00
_cell.angle_gamma   90.00
#
_symmetry.space_group_name_H-M   'P 1'
#
loop_
_entity.id
_entity.type
_entity.pdbx_description
1 polymer ?
#
loop_
_entity_poly.entity_id
_entity_poly.type
_entity_poly.pdbx_seq_one_letter_code
_entity_poly.pdbx_strand_id
1 'polypeptide(L)'
;MSLNISEPLSQLYQNWLSEDRAMEAALRELRDWMNEVEQLGIPRFGETATRLQPLHDRLVKHFEREDEMIAELASSLVEPSAEFDHLRFESTNEHGLMLAHLEDLLERLGETDPPFRSWQAAMQEVEKFIHRLEQHESTETRSIGILLKEST
;
A
#
# COMPACT_ATOMS: atom_id res chain seq x y z
N MET A 1 -3.91 22.91 11.19
CA MET A 1 -5.27 22.81 11.78
C MET A 1 -5.19 21.76 12.86
N SER A 2 -5.39 22.13 14.13
CA SER A 2 -5.33 21.18 15.24
C SER A 2 -6.66 20.44 15.32
N LEU A 3 -6.60 19.12 15.17
CA LEU A 3 -7.76 18.24 15.36
C LEU A 3 -8.00 18.11 16.87
N ASN A 4 -9.24 18.29 17.33
CA ASN A 4 -9.59 18.24 18.75
C ASN A 4 -9.81 16.79 19.22
N ILE A 5 -8.90 15.91 18.82
CA ILE A 5 -8.94 14.47 19.00
C ILE A 5 -8.34 14.11 20.36
N SER A 6 -8.86 13.07 21.03
CA SER A 6 -8.25 12.57 22.28
C SER A 6 -6.78 12.19 22.06
N GLU A 7 -5.93 12.34 23.09
CA GLU A 7 -4.48 12.07 22.98
C GLU A 7 -4.16 10.67 22.40
N PRO A 8 -4.87 9.58 22.77
CA PRO A 8 -4.66 8.26 22.16
C PRO A 8 -4.98 8.20 20.66
N LEU A 9 -6.10 8.79 20.23
CA LEU A 9 -6.53 8.83 18.84
C LEU A 9 -5.60 9.73 18.00
N SER A 10 -5.05 10.80 18.60
CA SER A 10 -4.06 11.65 17.97
C SER A 10 -2.76 10.88 17.70
N GLN A 11 -2.30 10.09 18.67
CA GLN A 11 -1.11 9.24 18.50
C GLN A 11 -1.32 8.16 17.44
N LEU A 12 -2.49 7.51 17.43
CA LEU A 12 -2.85 6.52 16.42
C LEU A 12 -2.79 7.12 15.00
N TYR A 13 -3.33 8.32 14.81
CA TYR A 13 -3.26 9.02 13.53
C TYR A 13 -1.83 9.44 13.14
N GLN A 14 -0.99 9.83 14.11
CA GLN A 14 0.42 10.11 13.83
C GLN A 14 1.19 8.85 13.41
N ASN A 15 0.87 7.70 14.00
CA ASN A 15 1.44 6.41 13.61
C ASN A 15 1.03 6.07 12.17
N TRP A 16 -0.26 6.20 11.85
CA TRP A 16 -0.77 6.01 10.49
C TRP A 16 0.01 6.84 9.46
N LEU A 17 0.10 8.15 9.69
CA LEU A 17 0.83 9.06 8.79
C LEU A 17 2.33 8.74 8.69
N SER A 18 2.90 8.09 9.71
CA SER A 18 4.30 7.66 9.68
C SER A 18 4.49 6.44 8.79
N GLU A 19 3.58 5.46 8.86
CA GLU A 19 3.60 4.28 7.99
C GLU A 19 3.40 4.67 6.52
N ASP A 20 2.40 5.51 6.23
CA ASP A 20 2.11 6.06 4.89
C ASP A 20 3.36 6.72 4.27
N ARG A 21 4.02 7.64 4.98
CA ARG A 21 5.28 8.25 4.51
C ARG A 21 6.39 7.24 4.27
N ALA A 22 6.45 6.22 5.10
CA ALA A 22 7.47 5.19 4.99
C ALA A 22 7.20 4.34 3.72
N MET A 23 5.94 4.05 3.41
CA MET A 23 5.52 3.37 2.19
C MET A 23 5.84 4.20 0.95
N GLU A 24 5.49 5.50 0.94
CA GLU A 24 5.82 6.42 -0.16
C GLU A 24 7.32 6.44 -0.47
N ALA A 25 8.18 6.39 0.56
CA ALA A 25 9.62 6.32 0.37
C ALA A 25 10.07 5.03 -0.33
N ALA A 26 9.51 3.87 0.05
CA ALA A 26 9.80 2.60 -0.61
C ALA A 26 9.36 2.57 -2.08
N LEU A 27 8.17 3.11 -2.38
CA LEU A 27 7.66 3.17 -3.76
C LEU A 27 8.51 4.10 -4.62
N ARG A 28 9.00 5.21 -4.06
CA ARG A 28 9.94 6.10 -4.74
C ARG A 28 11.25 5.40 -5.08
N GLU A 29 11.85 4.71 -4.12
CA GLU A 29 13.10 3.95 -4.34
C GLU A 29 12.94 2.90 -5.45
N LEU A 30 11.80 2.19 -5.47
CA LEU A 30 11.49 1.22 -6.52
C LEU A 30 11.38 1.89 -7.90
N ARG A 31 10.67 3.02 -8.00
CA ARG A 31 10.52 3.77 -9.25
C ARG A 31 11.85 4.32 -9.76
N ASP A 32 12.67 4.86 -8.87
CA ASP A 32 13.99 5.37 -9.23
C ASP A 32 14.84 4.25 -9.86
N TRP A 33 14.85 3.08 -9.23
CA TRP A 33 15.50 1.89 -9.80
C TRP A 33 14.90 1.43 -11.14
N MET A 34 13.56 1.41 -11.26
CA MET A 34 12.90 1.02 -12.52
C MET A 34 13.29 1.96 -13.66
N ASN A 35 13.34 3.27 -13.41
CA ASN A 35 13.77 4.28 -14.38
C ASN A 35 15.22 4.08 -14.80
N GLU A 36 16.12 3.76 -13.86
CA GLU A 36 17.52 3.44 -14.16
C GLU A 36 17.64 2.21 -15.08
N VAL A 37 16.88 1.16 -14.79
CA VAL A 37 16.92 -0.08 -15.59
C VAL A 37 16.31 0.12 -16.97
N GLU A 38 15.22 0.89 -17.09
CA GLU A 38 14.62 1.19 -18.39
C GLU A 38 15.61 1.90 -19.33
N GLN A 39 16.44 2.80 -18.81
CA GLN A 39 17.49 3.49 -19.57
C GLN A 39 18.58 2.56 -20.11
N LEU A 40 18.82 1.41 -19.47
CA LEU A 40 19.80 0.42 -19.91
C LEU A 40 19.29 -0.43 -21.09
N GLY A 41 17.98 -0.48 -21.33
CA GLY A 41 17.36 -1.15 -22.48
C GLY A 41 17.48 -2.68 -22.51
N ILE A 42 18.00 -3.31 -21.45
CA ILE A 42 18.16 -4.76 -21.34
C ILE A 42 17.04 -5.30 -20.43
N PRO A 43 16.24 -6.28 -20.91
CA PRO A 43 15.23 -6.93 -20.06
C PRO A 43 15.86 -7.58 -18.83
N ARG A 44 15.30 -7.30 -17.64
CA ARG A 44 15.82 -7.79 -16.35
C ARG A 44 14.71 -8.36 -15.47
N PHE A 45 13.86 -9.22 -16.04
CA PHE A 45 12.67 -9.77 -15.37
C PHE A 45 12.96 -10.41 -13.99
N GLY A 46 13.91 -11.33 -13.90
CA GLY A 46 14.26 -11.97 -12.63
C GLY A 46 14.87 -11.01 -11.60
N GLU A 47 15.60 -9.98 -12.06
CA GLU A 47 16.09 -8.93 -11.16
C GLU A 47 14.93 -8.07 -10.65
N THR A 48 13.93 -7.76 -11.49
CA THR A 48 12.70 -7.08 -11.05
C THR A 48 11.97 -7.90 -10.00
N ALA A 49 11.80 -9.21 -10.20
CA ALA A 49 11.19 -10.07 -9.18
C ALA A 49 11.96 -9.97 -7.85
N THR A 50 13.28 -10.05 -7.91
CA THR A 50 14.15 -9.91 -6.73
C THR A 50 14.01 -8.54 -6.05
N ARG A 51 13.84 -7.47 -6.83
CA ARG A 51 13.70 -6.08 -6.33
C ARG A 51 12.30 -5.75 -5.82
N LEU A 52 11.28 -6.47 -6.29
CA LEU A 52 9.90 -6.35 -5.80
C LEU A 52 9.67 -7.15 -4.51
N GLN A 53 10.44 -8.21 -4.25
CA GLN A 53 10.29 -9.02 -3.04
C GLN A 53 10.36 -8.20 -1.72
N PRO A 54 11.30 -7.25 -1.55
CA PRO A 54 11.31 -6.39 -0.36
C PRO A 54 10.06 -5.52 -0.23
N LEU A 55 9.46 -5.08 -1.36
CA LEU A 55 8.20 -4.33 -1.32
C LEU A 55 7.05 -5.23 -0.88
N HIS A 56 6.99 -6.47 -1.38
CA HIS A 56 6.02 -7.46 -0.93
C HIS A 56 6.10 -7.70 0.58
N ASP A 57 7.30 -8.02 1.08
CA ASP A 57 7.50 -8.32 2.51
C ASP A 57 7.17 -7.12 3.41
N ARG A 58 7.32 -5.90 2.87
CA ARG A 58 6.92 -4.67 3.53
C ARG A 58 5.41 -4.48 3.52
N LEU A 59 4.75 -4.71 2.39
CA LEU A 59 3.30 -4.56 2.25
C LEU A 59 2.54 -5.51 3.15
N VAL A 60 2.99 -6.76 3.28
CA VAL A 60 2.39 -7.72 4.23
C VAL A 60 2.35 -7.12 5.64
N LYS A 61 3.49 -6.60 6.13
CA LYS A 61 3.59 -6.00 7.47
C LYS A 61 2.83 -4.69 7.58
N HIS A 62 2.82 -3.89 6.52
CA HIS A 62 2.11 -2.62 6.45
C HIS A 62 0.61 -2.84 6.59
N PHE A 63 0.03 -3.72 5.77
CA PHE A 63 -1.40 -4.04 5.83
C PHE A 63 -1.81 -4.70 7.16
N GLU A 64 -0.99 -5.62 7.69
CA GLU A 64 -1.22 -6.15 9.05
C GLU A 64 -1.27 -5.02 10.09
N ARG A 65 -0.38 -4.03 9.98
CA ARG A 65 -0.32 -2.91 10.91
C ARG A 65 -1.50 -1.95 10.73
N GLU A 66 -1.95 -1.71 9.51
CA GLU A 66 -3.15 -0.91 9.22
C GLU A 66 -4.41 -1.55 9.76
N ASP A 67 -4.60 -2.86 9.54
CA ASP A 67 -5.71 -3.63 10.08
C ASP A 67 -5.75 -3.55 11.63
N GLU A 68 -4.58 -3.67 12.29
CA GLU A 68 -4.43 -3.46 13.73
C GLU A 68 -4.85 -2.04 14.15
N MET A 69 -4.38 -1.01 13.45
CA MET A 69 -4.71 0.38 13.75
C MET A 69 -6.19 0.68 13.54
N ILE A 70 -6.82 0.11 12.50
CA ILE A 70 -8.26 0.22 12.24
C ILE A 70 -9.04 -0.47 13.38
N ALA A 71 -8.59 -1.64 13.83
CA ALA A 71 -9.22 -2.32 14.98
C ALA A 71 -9.08 -1.51 16.28
N GLU A 72 -7.92 -0.92 16.55
CA GLU A 72 -7.69 -0.01 17.68
C GLU A 72 -8.62 1.21 17.61
N LEU A 73 -8.77 1.80 16.42
CA LEU A 73 -9.70 2.90 16.18
C LEU A 73 -11.15 2.50 16.48
N ALA A 74 -11.59 1.34 15.97
CA ALA A 74 -12.93 0.81 16.21
C ALA A 74 -13.24 0.67 17.72
N SER A 75 -12.26 0.19 18.50
CA SER A 75 -12.39 0.01 19.95
C SER A 75 -12.42 1.33 20.73
N SER A 76 -11.90 2.39 20.14
CA SER A 76 -11.82 3.72 20.74
C SER A 76 -13.05 4.59 20.45
N LEU A 77 -13.87 4.19 19.47
CA LEU A 77 -15.13 4.85 19.15
C LEU A 77 -16.26 4.32 20.04
N VAL A 78 -17.12 5.22 20.55
CA VAL A 78 -18.27 4.84 21.39
C VAL A 78 -19.28 4.02 20.58
N GLU A 79 -19.49 4.38 19.33
CA GLU A 79 -20.31 3.66 18.36
C GLU A 79 -19.69 3.86 16.98
N PRO A 80 -19.12 2.83 16.33
CA PRO A 80 -18.62 2.92 14.98
C PRO A 80 -19.74 3.25 14.00
N SER A 81 -19.50 4.18 13.07
CA SER A 81 -20.47 4.52 12.03
C SER A 81 -20.52 3.45 10.93
N ALA A 82 -21.58 3.44 10.13
CA ALA A 82 -21.68 2.54 8.97
C ALA A 82 -20.56 2.81 7.94
N GLU A 83 -20.14 4.07 7.82
CA GLU A 83 -19.01 4.49 6.98
C GLU A 83 -17.69 3.92 7.50
N PHE A 84 -17.51 3.85 8.82
CA PHE A 84 -16.34 3.20 9.43
C PHE A 84 -16.30 1.70 9.15
N ASP A 85 -17.44 1.01 9.33
CA ASP A 85 -17.54 -0.42 9.06
C ASP A 85 -17.31 -0.76 7.58
N HIS A 86 -17.81 0.10 6.68
CA HIS A 86 -17.56 -0.01 5.25
C HIS A 86 -16.08 0.16 4.92
N LEU A 87 -15.42 1.21 5.44
CA LEU A 87 -13.98 1.43 5.26
C LEU A 87 -13.17 0.22 5.72
N ARG A 88 -13.44 -0.29 6.93
CA ARG A 88 -12.73 -1.46 7.47
C ARG A 88 -12.88 -2.68 6.57
N PHE A 89 -14.09 -2.97 6.10
CA PHE A 89 -14.33 -4.12 5.23
C PHE A 89 -13.65 -3.98 3.86
N GLU A 90 -13.73 -2.79 3.25
CA GLU A 90 -13.10 -2.54 1.96
C GLU A 90 -11.57 -2.58 2.06
N SER A 91 -10.99 -1.95 3.09
CA SER A 91 -9.55 -1.91 3.37
C SER A 91 -8.94 -3.31 3.42
N THR A 92 -9.40 -4.15 4.34
CA THR A 92 -8.89 -5.53 4.49
C THR A 92 -9.06 -6.36 3.22
N ASN A 93 -10.14 -6.17 2.47
CA ASN A 93 -10.35 -6.89 1.20
C ASN A 93 -9.38 -6.41 0.11
N GLU A 94 -9.18 -5.10 -0.03
CA GLU A 94 -8.25 -4.53 -1.01
C GLU A 94 -6.80 -4.93 -0.69
N HIS A 95 -6.39 -4.93 0.58
CA HIS A 95 -5.08 -5.42 1.02
C HIS A 95 -4.79 -6.84 0.49
N GLY A 96 -5.73 -7.77 0.70
CA GLY A 96 -5.61 -9.15 0.21
C GLY A 96 -5.51 -9.25 -1.31
N LEU A 97 -6.31 -8.47 -2.04
CA LEU A 97 -6.28 -8.42 -3.50
C LEU A 97 -4.97 -7.85 -4.04
N MET A 98 -4.40 -6.87 -3.35
CA MET A 98 -3.15 -6.24 -3.75
C MET A 98 -1.95 -7.13 -3.47
N LEU A 99 -1.92 -7.83 -2.32
CA LEU A 99 -0.89 -8.83 -2.05
C LEU A 99 -0.93 -9.95 -3.10
N ALA A 100 -2.11 -10.52 -3.37
CA ALA A 100 -2.25 -11.56 -4.39
C ALA A 100 -1.82 -11.08 -5.79
N HIS A 101 -2.10 -9.82 -6.15
CA HIS A 101 -1.64 -9.26 -7.42
C HIS A 101 -0.11 -9.10 -7.47
N LEU A 102 0.51 -8.66 -6.38
CA LEU A 102 1.97 -8.54 -6.33
C LEU A 102 2.65 -9.92 -6.35
N GLU A 103 2.08 -10.91 -5.67
CA GLU A 103 2.54 -12.31 -5.72
C GLU A 103 2.48 -12.87 -7.15
N ASP A 104 1.37 -12.66 -7.88
CA ASP A 104 1.25 -13.04 -9.31
C ASP A 104 2.32 -12.36 -10.17
N LEU A 105 2.57 -11.06 -9.95
CA LEU A 105 3.60 -10.33 -10.68
C LEU A 105 5.00 -10.88 -10.38
N LEU A 106 5.30 -11.17 -9.11
CA LEU A 106 6.57 -11.76 -8.69
C LEU A 106 6.80 -13.12 -9.33
N GLU A 107 5.80 -14.00 -9.32
CA GLU A 107 5.87 -15.33 -9.91
C GLU A 107 6.17 -15.22 -11.42
N ARG A 108 5.36 -14.45 -12.15
CA ARG A 108 5.50 -14.28 -13.61
C ARG A 108 6.82 -13.63 -14.00
N LEU A 109 7.31 -12.66 -13.23
CA LEU A 109 8.62 -12.03 -13.47
C LEU A 109 9.78 -12.98 -13.17
N GLY A 110 9.58 -13.94 -12.24
CA GLY A 110 10.57 -14.93 -11.83
C GLY A 110 10.67 -16.16 -12.75
N GLU A 111 9.74 -16.34 -13.69
CA GLU A 111 9.78 -17.44 -14.64
C GLU A 111 11.03 -17.42 -15.52
N THR A 112 11.47 -18.59 -15.98
CA THR A 112 12.61 -18.72 -16.92
C THR A 112 12.30 -18.11 -18.28
N ASP A 113 11.03 -18.17 -18.70
CA ASP A 113 10.50 -17.51 -19.90
C ASP A 113 9.26 -16.68 -19.50
N PRO A 114 9.45 -15.46 -18.96
CA PRO A 114 8.37 -14.66 -18.40
C PRO A 114 7.22 -14.42 -19.39
N PRO A 115 5.94 -14.62 -18.99
CA PRO A 115 4.78 -14.55 -19.87
C PRO A 115 4.34 -13.11 -20.16
N PHE A 116 5.30 -12.22 -20.41
CA PHE A 116 5.07 -10.84 -20.81
C PHE A 116 5.36 -10.66 -22.30
N ARG A 117 4.51 -9.90 -22.99
CA ARG A 117 4.70 -9.61 -24.42
C ARG A 117 6.03 -8.89 -24.70
N SER A 118 6.50 -8.09 -23.74
CA SER A 118 7.77 -7.38 -23.80
C SER A 118 8.20 -6.94 -22.40
N TRP A 119 9.47 -6.54 -22.27
CA TRP A 119 9.98 -5.89 -21.07
C TRP A 119 9.16 -4.67 -20.65
N GLN A 120 8.84 -3.79 -21.61
CA GLN A 120 8.04 -2.60 -21.36
C GLN A 120 6.63 -2.94 -20.86
N ALA A 121 6.02 -4.00 -21.40
CA ALA A 121 4.71 -4.46 -20.92
C ALA A 121 4.78 -4.92 -19.46
N ALA A 122 5.85 -5.61 -19.05
CA ALA A 122 6.04 -6.01 -17.66
C ALA A 122 6.21 -4.80 -16.73
N MET A 123 7.03 -3.82 -17.11
CA MET A 123 7.20 -2.60 -16.31
C MET A 123 5.90 -1.79 -16.19
N GLN A 124 5.06 -1.78 -17.23
CA GLN A 124 3.73 -1.17 -17.17
C GLN A 124 2.82 -1.88 -16.17
N GLU A 125 2.86 -3.20 -16.06
CA GLU A 125 2.07 -3.91 -15.03
C GLU A 125 2.56 -3.58 -13.61
N VAL A 126 3.88 -3.48 -13.40
CA VAL A 126 4.46 -3.05 -12.13
C VAL A 126 4.04 -1.61 -11.79
N GLU A 127 4.12 -0.67 -12.74
CA GLU A 127 3.71 0.72 -12.50
C GLU A 127 2.20 0.85 -12.22
N LYS A 128 1.36 0.05 -12.90
CA LYS A 128 -0.09 -0.01 -12.59
C LYS A 128 -0.33 -0.49 -11.16
N PHE A 129 0.42 -1.48 -10.71
CA PHE A 129 0.34 -1.95 -9.32
C PHE A 129 0.73 -0.84 -8.35
N ILE A 130 1.87 -0.17 -8.57
CA ILE A 130 2.31 0.94 -7.73
C ILE A 130 1.24 2.06 -7.69
N HIS A 131 0.69 2.42 -8.84
CA HIS A 131 -0.34 3.46 -8.90
C HIS A 131 -1.61 3.09 -8.13
N ARG A 132 -2.05 1.82 -8.22
CA ARG A 132 -3.19 1.33 -7.44
C ARG A 132 -2.92 1.43 -5.94
N LEU A 133 -1.70 1.06 -5.51
CA LEU A 133 -1.30 1.17 -4.12
C LEU A 133 -1.32 2.61 -3.62
N GLU A 134 -0.76 3.57 -4.36
CA GLU A 134 -0.83 4.97 -3.96
C GLU A 134 -2.27 5.52 -3.86
N GLN A 135 -3.15 5.08 -4.76
CA GLN A 135 -4.56 5.45 -4.71
C GLN A 135 -5.24 4.88 -3.46
N HIS A 136 -4.92 3.64 -3.10
CA HIS A 136 -5.40 2.96 -1.91
C HIS A 136 -4.99 3.71 -0.64
N GLU A 137 -3.69 3.92 -0.43
CA GLU A 137 -3.13 4.63 0.73
C GLU A 137 -3.72 6.06 0.88
N SER A 138 -3.84 6.77 -0.24
CA SER A 138 -4.43 8.12 -0.26
C SER A 138 -5.90 8.13 0.15
N THR A 139 -6.64 7.09 -0.25
CA THR A 139 -8.06 6.94 0.06
C THR A 139 -8.25 6.61 1.54
N GLU A 140 -7.48 5.68 2.09
CA GLU A 140 -7.56 5.30 3.51
C GLU A 140 -7.15 6.46 4.42
N THR A 141 -6.02 7.09 4.14
CA THR A 141 -5.55 8.26 4.90
C THR A 141 -6.60 9.38 4.90
N ARG A 142 -7.26 9.62 3.77
CA ARG A 142 -8.35 10.60 3.68
C ARG A 142 -9.56 10.17 4.51
N SER A 143 -10.00 8.93 4.37
CA SER A 143 -11.19 8.40 5.05
C SER A 143 -11.00 8.40 6.57
N ILE A 144 -9.88 7.92 7.07
CA ILE A 144 -9.52 7.97 8.50
C ILE A 144 -9.45 9.42 8.99
N GLY A 145 -8.83 10.31 8.21
CA GLY A 145 -8.76 11.73 8.53
C GLY A 145 -10.12 12.44 8.58
N ILE A 146 -11.13 11.96 7.84
CA ILE A 146 -12.52 12.45 7.91
C ILE A 146 -13.22 11.87 9.14
N LEU A 147 -13.16 10.56 9.34
CA LEU A 147 -13.79 9.86 10.45
C LEU A 147 -13.33 10.41 11.82
N LEU A 148 -12.04 10.68 11.95
CA LEU A 148 -11.47 11.28 13.17
C LEU A 148 -11.90 12.73 13.41
N LYS A 149 -12.29 13.49 12.37
CA LYS A 149 -12.85 14.85 12.50
C LYS A 149 -14.33 14.84 12.89
N GLU A 150 -15.06 13.83 12.45
CA GLU A 150 -16.49 13.66 12.75
C GLU A 150 -16.73 13.04 14.12
N SER A 151 -15.72 12.36 14.67
CA SER A 151 -15.75 11.73 16.00
C SER A 151 -15.44 12.69 17.16
N THR A 152 -15.31 14.00 16.90
CA THR A 152 -15.05 15.07 17.89
C THR A 152 -16.20 16.06 17.96
#